data_AF-A0AAN9HYM6-F1
#
_entry.id   AF-A0AAN9HYM6-F1
#
_cell.length_a   1.000
_cell.length_b   1.000
_cell.length_c   1.000
_cell.angle_alpha   90.00
_cell.angle_beta   90.00
_cell.angle_gamma   90.00
#
_symmetry.space_group_name_H-M   'P 1'
#
loop_
_entity.id
_entity.type
_entity.pdbx_description
1 polymer ?
#
loop_
_entity_poly.entity_id
_entity_poly.type
_entity_poly.pdbx_seq_one_letter_code
_entity_poly.pdbx_strand_id
1 'polypeptide(L)'
;MFTNTLTYLSSDAFSSIPSELVSDLQRMLSRNVSSRPTAMDFTGSPFFRTDTSLRALRFLDHMLERDNMQKLEFLKALSDMWKDFDSRALRYKVLPPLC
;
A
#
# COMPACT_ATOMS: atom_id res chain seq x y z
N MET A 1 -26.37 21.07 -15.98
CA MET A 1 -25.59 21.36 -14.76
C MET A 1 -25.04 20.03 -14.25
N PHE A 2 -23.72 19.82 -14.27
CA PHE A 2 -23.11 18.62 -13.69
C PHE A 2 -23.14 18.76 -12.16
N THR A 3 -24.09 18.10 -11.51
CA THR A 3 -24.16 18.04 -10.05
C THR A 3 -22.97 17.23 -9.57
N ASN A 4 -22.08 17.88 -8.82
CA ASN A 4 -20.89 17.24 -8.28
C ASN A 4 -21.31 16.31 -7.14
N THR A 5 -21.54 15.03 -7.46
CA THR A 5 -22.03 13.99 -6.55
C THR A 5 -21.11 13.72 -5.35
N LEU A 6 -19.87 14.22 -5.40
CA LEU A 6 -18.89 14.14 -4.30
C LEU A 6 -19.36 14.80 -2.99
N THR A 7 -20.32 15.72 -3.04
CA THR A 7 -20.90 16.31 -1.80
C THR A 7 -22.04 15.52 -1.18
N TYR A 8 -22.45 14.41 -1.79
CA TYR A 8 -23.57 13.61 -1.31
C TYR A 8 -23.15 12.24 -0.77
N LEU A 9 -21.85 11.98 -0.62
CA LEU A 9 -21.39 10.77 0.06
C LEU A 9 -21.72 10.90 1.54
N SER A 10 -22.78 10.20 1.96
CA SER A 10 -23.14 10.05 3.38
C SER A 10 -22.04 9.28 4.11
N SER A 11 -21.99 9.43 5.44
CA SER A 11 -21.03 8.69 6.28
C SER A 11 -21.13 7.17 6.09
N ASP A 12 -22.33 6.67 5.76
CA ASP A 12 -22.57 5.24 5.49
C ASP A 12 -21.81 4.72 4.27
N ALA A 13 -21.49 5.59 3.30
CA ALA A 13 -20.70 5.20 2.12
C ALA A 13 -19.27 4.76 2.48
N PHE A 14 -18.78 5.13 3.66
CA PHE A 14 -17.46 4.77 4.18
C PHE A 14 -17.50 3.65 5.23
N SER A 15 -18.68 3.12 5.56
CA SER A 15 -18.85 2.12 6.63
C SER A 15 -18.15 0.79 6.37
N SER A 16 -17.95 0.41 5.11
CA SER A 16 -17.24 -0.80 4.69
C SER A 16 -15.73 -0.60 4.51
N ILE A 17 -15.22 0.61 4.77
CA ILE A 17 -13.83 0.97 4.55
C ILE A 17 -13.09 0.98 5.89
N PRO A 18 -11.85 0.47 5.95
CA PRO A 18 -11.02 0.59 7.15
C PRO A 18 -10.91 2.04 7.61
N SER A 19 -11.13 2.28 8.91
CA SER A 19 -11.15 3.62 9.50
C SER A 19 -9.88 4.43 9.21
N GLU A 20 -8.72 3.74 9.13
CA GLU A 20 -7.44 4.34 8.77
C GLU A 20 -7.41 4.96 7.37
N LEU A 21 -8.20 4.43 6.43
CA LEU A 21 -8.21 4.87 5.03
C LEU A 21 -9.29 5.93 4.77
N VAL A 22 -10.34 6.00 5.61
CA VAL A 22 -11.48 6.91 5.42
C VAL A 22 -11.02 8.37 5.33
N SER A 23 -10.13 8.80 6.22
CA SER A 23 -9.62 10.18 6.24
C SER A 23 -8.86 10.54 4.96
N ASP A 24 -8.08 9.59 4.42
CA ASP A 24 -7.32 9.79 3.19
C ASP A 24 -8.25 9.89 1.98
N LEU A 25 -9.25 9.00 1.90
CA LEU A 25 -10.25 9.02 0.83
C LEU A 25 -11.09 10.30 0.85
N GLN A 26 -11.51 10.76 2.03
CA GLN A 26 -12.22 12.03 2.16
C GLN A 26 -11.39 13.21 1.64
N ARG A 27 -10.07 13.24 1.96
CA ARG A 27 -9.17 14.27 1.42
C ARG A 27 -9.01 14.17 -0.08
N MET A 28 -8.91 12.95 -0.65
CA MET A 28 -8.83 12.74 -2.10
C MET A 28 -10.08 13.26 -2.83
N LEU A 29 -11.25 13.15 -2.20
CA LEU A 29 -12.53 13.61 -2.75
C LEU A 29 -12.81 15.10 -2.49
N SER A 30 -11.91 15.81 -1.81
CA SER A 30 -12.07 17.22 -1.50
C SER A 30 -12.22 18.07 -2.76
N ARG A 31 -13.11 19.08 -2.68
CA ARG A 31 -13.26 20.10 -3.73
C ARG A 31 -12.02 20.98 -3.86
N ASN A 32 -11.29 21.18 -2.77
CA ASN A 32 -10.04 21.93 -2.79
C ASN A 32 -8.90 21.01 -3.25
N VAL A 33 -8.37 21.27 -4.45
CA VAL A 33 -7.26 20.49 -5.04
C VAL A 33 -6.03 20.48 -4.13
N SER A 34 -5.72 21.60 -3.48
CA SER A 34 -4.56 21.71 -2.58
C SER A 34 -4.67 20.86 -1.32
N SER A 35 -5.88 20.39 -0.98
CA SER A 35 -6.10 19.51 0.18
C SER A 35 -6.05 18.02 -0.18
N ARG A 36 -5.99 17.68 -1.47
CA ARG A 36 -5.87 16.29 -1.92
C ARG A 36 -4.44 15.81 -1.70
N PRO A 37 -4.22 14.61 -1.13
CA PRO A 37 -2.89 14.07 -0.98
C PRO A 37 -2.27 13.77 -2.35
N THR A 38 -0.96 13.89 -2.45
CA THR A 38 -0.24 13.36 -3.62
C THR A 38 -0.24 11.82 -3.59
N ALA A 39 0.10 11.19 -4.71
CA ALA A 39 0.24 9.73 -4.76
C ALA A 39 1.28 9.21 -3.74
N MET A 40 2.35 9.99 -3.52
CA MET A 40 3.38 9.65 -2.53
C MET A 40 2.84 9.77 -1.09
N ASP A 41 2.07 10.82 -0.80
CA ASP A 41 1.48 11.00 0.53
C ASP A 41 0.45 9.90 0.85
N PHE A 42 -0.35 9.50 -0.15
CA PHE A 42 -1.36 8.45 0.00
C PHE A 42 -0.73 7.07 0.20
N THR A 43 0.26 6.70 -0.63
CA THR A 43 0.97 5.41 -0.50
C THR A 43 1.84 5.34 0.76
N GLY A 44 2.14 6.49 1.36
CA GLY A 44 2.80 6.63 2.65
C GLY A 44 1.88 6.58 3.86
N SER A 45 0.56 6.39 3.70
CA SER A 45 -0.37 6.36 4.83
C SER A 45 -0.15 5.16 5.75
N PRO A 46 -0.58 5.23 7.04
CA PRO A 46 -0.39 4.14 8.00
C PRO A 46 -0.92 2.80 7.51
N PHE A 47 -2.07 2.82 6.83
CA PHE A 47 -2.72 1.65 6.24
C PHE A 47 -1.77 0.83 5.35
N PHE A 48 -0.96 1.48 4.51
CA PHE A 48 -0.02 0.79 3.62
C PHE A 48 1.35 0.53 4.26
N ARG A 49 1.64 1.10 5.43
CA ARG A 49 2.92 0.90 6.14
C ARG A 49 2.88 -0.33 7.04
N THR A 50 1.73 -0.63 7.63
CA THR A 50 1.55 -1.77 8.55
C THR A 50 1.47 -3.10 7.80
N ASP A 51 0.98 -3.08 6.56
CA ASP A 51 0.89 -4.26 5.70
C ASP A 51 2.25 -4.96 5.52
N THR A 52 2.31 -6.22 5.96
CA THR A 52 3.55 -7.02 5.96
C THR A 52 4.01 -7.34 4.55
N SER A 53 3.09 -7.62 3.63
CA SER A 53 3.39 -7.93 2.23
C SER A 53 3.98 -6.72 1.51
N LEU A 54 3.42 -5.53 1.71
CA LEU A 54 3.97 -4.28 1.17
C LEU A 54 5.33 -3.94 1.79
N ARG A 55 5.54 -4.19 3.09
CA ARG A 55 6.86 -4.04 3.71
C ARG A 55 7.89 -4.97 3.08
N ALA A 56 7.54 -6.24 2.83
CA ALA A 56 8.40 -7.20 2.17
C ALA A 56 8.71 -6.79 0.72
N LEU A 57 7.75 -6.26 -0.04
CA LEU A 57 7.99 -5.72 -1.38
C LEU A 57 8.94 -4.52 -1.36
N ARG A 58 8.77 -3.58 -0.42
CA ARG A 58 9.70 -2.46 -0.26
C ARG A 58 11.10 -2.93 0.13
N PHE A 59 11.21 -3.99 0.94
CA PHE A 59 12.50 -4.60 1.25
C PHE A 59 13.14 -5.21 -0.01
N LEU A 60 12.35 -5.92 -0.83
CA LEU A 60 12.79 -6.49 -2.12
C LEU A 60 13.31 -5.42 -3.08
N ASP A 61 12.60 -4.30 -3.20
CA ASP A 61 13.01 -3.18 -4.07
C ASP A 61 14.41 -2.65 -3.69
N HIS A 62 14.77 -2.70 -2.40
CA HIS A 62 16.07 -2.26 -1.89
C HIS A 62 17.02 -3.42 -1.56
N MET A 63 16.70 -4.66 -1.92
CA MET A 63 17.40 -5.85 -1.44
C MET A 63 18.88 -5.82 -1.81
N LEU A 64 19.23 -5.35 -3.01
CA LEU A 64 20.63 -5.29 -3.49
C LEU A 64 21.53 -4.44 -2.58
N GLU A 65 20.97 -3.37 -2.00
CA GLU A 65 21.66 -2.40 -1.15
C GLU A 65 21.88 -2.90 0.29
N ARG A 66 21.23 -4.02 0.68
CA ARG A 66 21.29 -4.57 2.04
C ARG A 66 22.48 -5.49 2.26
N ASP A 67 22.92 -5.61 3.50
CA ASP A 67 23.97 -6.53 3.91
C ASP A 67 23.47 -7.98 3.92
N ASN A 68 24.42 -8.92 3.91
CA ASN A 68 24.12 -10.35 3.79
C ASN A 68 23.31 -10.90 4.97
N MET A 69 23.46 -10.32 6.18
CA MET A 69 22.72 -10.77 7.35
C MET A 69 21.24 -10.40 7.22
N GLN A 70 20.92 -9.15 6.85
CA GLN A 70 19.55 -8.70 6.59
C GLN A 70 18.91 -9.48 5.43
N LYS A 71 19.65 -9.78 4.37
CA LYS A 71 19.17 -10.60 3.25
C LYS A 71 18.77 -12.01 3.70
N LEU A 72 19.63 -12.67 4.49
CA LEU A 72 19.35 -14.03 4.98
C LEU A 72 18.14 -14.06 5.93
N GLU A 73 18.02 -13.08 6.82
CA GLU A 73 16.87 -12.96 7.72
C GLU A 73 15.58 -12.72 6.93
N PHE A 74 15.61 -11.83 5.95
CA PHE A 74 14.48 -11.57 5.07
C PHE A 74 14.06 -12.81 4.27
N LEU A 75 15.01 -13.55 3.68
CA LEU A 75 14.69 -14.76 2.90
C LEU A 75 14.01 -15.84 3.75
N LYS A 76 14.41 -15.98 5.01
CA LYS A 76 13.74 -16.89 5.96
C LYS A 76 12.29 -16.47 6.19
N ALA A 77 12.07 -15.18 6.52
CA ALA A 77 10.72 -14.66 6.74
C ALA A 77 9.86 -14.69 5.47
N LEU A 78 10.46 -14.48 4.29
CA LEU A 78 9.77 -14.51 3.01
C LEU A 78 9.26 -15.92 2.66
N SER A 79 10.00 -16.96 3.04
CA SER A 79 9.56 -18.35 2.86
C SER A 79 8.24 -18.65 3.60
N ASP A 80 8.06 -18.08 4.79
CA ASP A 80 6.86 -18.27 5.59
C ASP A 80 5.66 -17.50 5.01
N MET A 81 5.89 -16.31 4.45
CA MET A 81 4.87 -15.44 3.88
C MET A 81 4.54 -15.72 2.40
N TRP A 82 5.21 -16.68 1.77
CA TRP A 82 5.12 -16.92 0.32
C TRP A 82 3.67 -17.13 -0.18
N LYS A 83 2.82 -17.71 0.68
CA LYS A 83 1.42 -18.04 0.38
C LYS A 83 0.49 -16.83 0.44
N ASP A 84 0.92 -15.74 1.07
CA ASP A 84 0.11 -14.54 1.28
C ASP A 84 0.19 -13.57 0.10
N PHE A 85 1.13 -13.79 -0.82
CA PHE A 85 1.25 -13.00 -2.04
C PHE A 85 0.34 -13.53 -3.15
N ASP A 86 -0.30 -12.61 -3.86
CA ASP A 86 -0.97 -12.95 -5.11
C ASP A 86 0.03 -13.47 -6.15
N SER A 87 -0.45 -14.41 -6.98
CA SER A 87 0.30 -15.04 -8.07
C SER A 87 1.03 -14.05 -8.98
N ARG A 88 0.42 -12.89 -9.25
CA ARG A 88 1.00 -11.84 -10.06
C ARG A 88 2.15 -11.13 -9.33
N ALA A 89 1.98 -10.81 -8.06
CA ALA A 89 3.02 -10.18 -7.26
C ALA A 89 4.24 -11.11 -7.11
N LEU A 90 4.00 -12.40 -6.87
CA LEU A 90 5.07 -13.40 -6.83
C LEU A 90 5.89 -13.40 -8.13
N ARG A 91 5.21 -13.48 -9.28
CA ARG A 91 5.87 -13.59 -10.58
C ARG A 91 6.68 -12.37 -10.98
N TYR A 92 6.13 -11.17 -10.78
CA TYR A 92 6.70 -9.95 -11.35
C TYR A 92 7.49 -9.10 -10.36
N LYS A 93 7.31 -9.32 -9.05
CA LYS A 93 7.96 -8.52 -8.01
C LYS A 93 8.86 -9.34 -7.08
N VAL A 94 8.44 -10.56 -6.71
CA VAL A 94 9.18 -11.37 -5.74
C VAL A 94 10.23 -12.27 -6.39
N LEU A 95 9.90 -12.97 -7.48
CA LEU A 95 10.85 -13.87 -8.15
C LEU A 95 12.05 -13.17 -8.82
N PRO A 96 11.90 -12.03 -9.53
CA PRO A 96 13.03 -11.45 -10.26
C PRO A 96 14.26 -11.07 -9.40
N PRO A 97 14.12 -10.49 -8.19
CA PRO A 97 15.25 -10.20 -7.31
C PRO A 97 15.89 -11.43 -6.65
N LEU A 98 15.26 -12.60 -6.74
CA LEU A 98 15.70 -13.85 -6.12
C LEU A 98 16.42 -14.80 -7.09
N CYS A 99 16.34 -14.52 -8.40
CA CYS A 99 17.03 -15.27 -9.44
C CYS A 99 18.51 -14.88 -9.57
#